data_AF-A0A963Q8B1-F1
#
_entry.id   AF-A0A963Q8B1-F1
#
_cell.length_a   1.000
_cell.length_b   1.000
_cell.length_c   1.000
_cell.angle_alpha   90.00
_cell.angle_beta   90.00
_cell.angle_gamma   90.00
#
_symmetry.space_group_name_H-M   'P 1'
#
loop_
_entity.id
_entity.type
_entity.pdbx_description
1 polymer ?
#
loop_
_entity_poly.entity_id
_entity_poly.type
_entity_poly.pdbx_seq_one_letter_code
_entity_poly.pdbx_strand_id
1 'polypeptide(L)'
;MTHHVLVTGASGYVGHALAQALCAQLAAGMLASLTLVDQQPGDDVDALRQDLPAPVRARLHQVVGDLREADTLARALAQSPTRVFHLAGITSRLAEDDFALGLAVNVDAS
;
A
#
# COMPACT_ATOMS: atom_id res chain seq x y z
N MET A 1 12.94 -0.18 -17.05
CA MET A 1 12.98 -0.02 -15.58
C MET A 1 12.09 -1.11 -14.98
N THR A 2 12.56 -1.87 -13.99
CA THR A 2 11.93 -3.15 -13.57
C THR A 2 11.37 -3.18 -12.15
N HIS A 3 11.40 -2.06 -11.42
CA HIS A 3 11.01 -2.07 -10.00
C HIS A 3 9.51 -1.88 -9.81
N HIS A 4 8.83 -2.95 -9.37
CA HIS A 4 7.51 -2.85 -8.75
C HIS A 4 7.67 -2.56 -7.25
N VAL A 5 6.93 -1.58 -6.76
CA VAL A 5 6.90 -1.18 -5.34
C VAL A 5 5.53 -1.47 -4.75
N LEU A 6 5.51 -2.08 -3.57
CA LEU A 6 4.31 -2.30 -2.75
C LEU A 6 4.38 -1.43 -1.50
N VAL A 7 3.28 -0.77 -1.15
CA VAL A 7 3.10 -0.04 0.12
C VAL A 7 1.87 -0.61 0.84
N THR A 8 2.05 -1.11 2.07
CA THR A 8 0.95 -1.47 2.97
C THR A 8 0.67 -0.32 3.93
N GLY A 9 -0.55 -0.21 4.46
CA GLY A 9 -0.94 0.94 5.30
C GLY A 9 -0.96 2.25 4.50
N ALA A 10 -1.26 2.16 3.20
CA ALA A 10 -1.13 3.27 2.26
C ALA A 10 -2.13 4.42 2.51
N SER A 11 -3.21 4.18 3.26
CA SER A 11 -4.19 5.19 3.65
C SER A 11 -3.84 5.88 4.98
N GLY A 12 -2.83 5.38 5.72
CA GLY A 12 -2.32 6.02 6.93
C GLY A 12 -1.49 7.28 6.62
N TYR A 13 -1.24 8.13 7.63
CA TYR A 13 -0.53 9.41 7.45
C TYR A 13 0.82 9.27 6.71
N VAL A 14 1.69 8.36 7.16
CA VAL A 14 3.00 8.12 6.54
C VAL A 14 2.84 7.41 5.19
N GLY A 15 1.95 6.42 5.10
CA GLY A 15 1.69 5.68 3.87
C GLY A 15 1.18 6.56 2.75
N HIS A 16 0.30 7.50 3.07
CA HIS A 16 -0.25 8.47 2.12
C HIS A 16 0.82 9.44 1.60
N ALA A 17 1.64 10.01 2.50
CA ALA A 17 2.75 10.87 2.10
C ALA A 17 3.77 10.13 1.21
N LEU A 18 4.05 8.86 1.53
CA LEU A 18 4.91 8.02 0.70
C LEU A 18 4.26 7.70 -0.66
N ALA A 19 2.95 7.42 -0.69
CA ALA A 19 2.21 7.15 -1.91
C ALA A 19 2.25 8.35 -2.88
N GLN A 20 2.08 9.58 -2.37
CA GLN A 20 2.25 10.82 -3.15
C GLN A 20 3.65 10.89 -3.78
N ALA A 21 4.69 10.68 -2.98
CA ALA A 21 6.07 10.73 -3.47
C ALA A 21 6.35 9.65 -4.53
N LEU A 22 5.89 8.41 -4.30
CA LEU A 22 6.08 7.30 -5.25
C LEU A 22 5.26 7.49 -6.53
N CYS A 23 4.08 8.10 -6.48
CA CYS A 23 3.32 8.48 -7.67
C CYS A 23 4.08 9.50 -8.53
N ALA A 24 4.73 10.50 -7.92
CA ALA A 24 5.61 11.41 -8.66
C ALA A 24 6.78 10.68 -9.34
N GLN A 25 7.38 9.69 -8.65
CA GLN A 25 8.42 8.85 -9.24
C GLN A 25 7.90 7.95 -10.37
N LEU A 26 6.68 7.42 -10.23
CA LEU A 26 6.01 6.62 -11.25
C LEU A 26 5.72 7.46 -12.50
N ALA A 27 5.24 8.69 -12.33
CA ALA A 27 5.02 9.65 -13.42
C ALA A 27 6.33 10.01 -14.15
N ALA A 28 7.44 10.15 -13.41
CA ALA A 28 8.77 10.38 -13.95
C ALA A 28 9.41 9.12 -14.60
N GLY A 29 8.73 7.97 -14.58
CA GLY A 29 9.22 6.73 -15.18
C GLY A 29 10.32 6.02 -14.38
N MET A 30 10.54 6.42 -13.12
CA MET A 30 11.57 5.81 -12.24
C MET A 30 11.12 4.48 -11.63
N LEU A 31 9.81 4.24 -11.55
CA LEU A 31 9.21 2.98 -11.10
C LEU A 31 8.58 2.27 -12.28
N ALA A 32 8.51 0.94 -12.25
CA ALA A 32 7.77 0.14 -13.24
C ALA A 32 6.26 0.15 -12.95
N SER A 33 5.87 -0.02 -11.69
CA SER A 33 4.49 0.06 -11.22
C SER A 33 4.48 0.21 -9.69
N LEU A 34 3.33 0.60 -9.13
CA LEU A 34 3.11 0.83 -7.70
C LEU A 34 1.81 0.16 -7.27
N THR A 35 1.84 -0.61 -6.19
CA THR A 35 0.65 -1.16 -5.53
C THR A 35 0.49 -0.50 -4.16
N LEU A 36 -0.69 0.07 -3.91
CA LEU A 36 -1.09 0.65 -2.63
C LEU A 36 -2.12 -0.26 -1.97
N VAL A 37 -1.89 -0.65 -0.73
CA VAL A 37 -2.75 -1.58 0.02
C VAL A 37 -3.13 -1.00 1.37
N ASP A 38 -4.42 -1.07 1.69
CA ASP A 38 -4.94 -0.68 3.00
C ASP A 38 -6.29 -1.36 3.28
N GLN A 39 -6.68 -1.47 4.54
CA GLN A 39 -7.99 -1.99 4.95
C GLN A 39 -9.13 -1.05 4.55
N GLN A 40 -8.86 0.26 4.55
CA GLN A 40 -9.84 1.28 4.16
C GLN A 40 -9.47 1.88 2.80
N PRO A 41 -10.44 2.14 1.91
CA PRO A 41 -10.17 2.89 0.70
C PRO A 41 -9.60 4.25 1.09
N GLY A 42 -8.38 4.55 0.63
CA GLY A 42 -7.83 5.89 0.78
C GLY A 42 -8.59 6.83 -0.17
N ASP A 43 -9.22 7.85 0.38
CA ASP A 43 -10.00 8.85 -0.37
C ASP A 43 -9.19 9.48 -1.52
N ASP A 44 -7.87 9.49 -1.39
CA ASP A 44 -6.97 10.15 -2.34
C ASP A 44 -6.34 9.22 -3.39
N VAL A 45 -6.55 7.90 -3.36
CA VAL A 45 -5.90 7.02 -4.36
C VAL A 45 -6.42 7.31 -5.77
N ASP A 46 -7.69 7.65 -5.90
CA ASP A 46 -8.26 8.07 -7.18
C ASP A 46 -7.76 9.46 -7.61
N ALA A 47 -7.56 10.38 -6.67
CA ALA A 47 -6.92 11.68 -6.95
C ALA A 47 -5.49 11.49 -7.46
N LEU A 48 -4.69 10.69 -6.75
CA LEU A 48 -3.33 10.30 -7.18
C LEU A 48 -3.33 9.69 -8.59
N ARG A 49 -4.30 8.82 -8.90
CA ARG A 49 -4.43 8.22 -10.23
C ARG A 49 -4.78 9.25 -11.30
N GLN A 50 -5.61 10.23 -10.98
CA GLN A 50 -5.98 11.30 -11.92
C GLN A 50 -4.80 12.22 -12.23
N ASP A 51 -3.95 12.50 -11.25
CA ASP A 51 -2.74 13.32 -11.40
C ASP A 51 -1.64 12.63 -12.23
N LEU A 52 -1.69 11.30 -12.35
CA LEU A 52 -0.77 10.56 -13.21
C LEU A 52 -1.07 10.81 -14.70
N PRO A 53 -0.04 10.89 -15.56
CA PRO A 53 -0.23 10.88 -17.02
C PRO A 53 -1.04 9.67 -17.47
N ALA A 54 -1.97 9.85 -18.42
CA ALA A 54 -2.86 8.81 -18.92
C ALA A 54 -2.20 7.43 -19.18
N PRO A 55 -1.05 7.32 -19.88
CA PRO A 55 -0.41 6.02 -20.13
C PRO A 55 0.17 5.37 -18.85
N VAL A 56 0.35 6.14 -17.78
CA VAL A 56 0.94 5.69 -16.51
C VAL A 56 -0.11 5.25 -15.50
N ARG A 57 -1.36 5.72 -15.61
CA ARG A 57 -2.45 5.43 -14.65
C ARG A 57 -2.67 3.94 -14.41
N ALA A 58 -2.55 3.12 -15.45
CA ALA A 58 -2.71 1.66 -15.37
C ALA A 58 -1.61 0.95 -14.56
N ARG A 59 -0.53 1.65 -14.21
CA ARG A 59 0.62 1.14 -13.44
C ARG A 59 0.47 1.42 -11.94
N LEU A 60 -0.59 2.11 -11.54
CA LEU A 60 -0.98 2.33 -10.14
C LEU A 60 -2.14 1.39 -9.77
N HIS A 61 -1.84 0.39 -8.96
CA HIS A 61 -2.78 -0.61 -8.47
C HIS A 61 -3.22 -0.25 -7.05
N GLN A 62 -4.49 -0.51 -6.76
CA GLN A 62 -5.05 -0.35 -5.42
C GLN A 62 -5.66 -1.67 -4.98
N VAL A 63 -5.34 -2.09 -3.77
CA VAL A 63 -5.95 -3.25 -3.11
C VAL A 63 -6.55 -2.74 -1.81
N VAL A 64 -7.87 -2.88 -1.69
CA VAL A 64 -8.57 -2.64 -0.43
C VAL A 64 -8.88 -3.99 0.20
N GLY A 65 -8.52 -4.15 1.46
CA GLY A 65 -8.74 -5.37 2.23
C GLY A 65 -7.76 -5.54 3.39
N ASP A 66 -8.01 -6.57 4.20
CA ASP A 66 -7.17 -6.92 5.33
C ASP A 66 -6.03 -7.87 4.90
N LEU A 67 -4.78 -7.53 5.20
CA LEU A 67 -3.62 -8.36 4.86
C LEU A 67 -3.60 -9.72 5.54
N ARG A 68 -4.37 -9.90 6.62
CA ARG A 68 -4.60 -11.21 7.27
C ARG A 68 -5.40 -12.16 6.37
N GLU A 69 -6.10 -11.63 5.38
CA GLU A 69 -6.87 -12.42 4.42
C GLU A 69 -5.98 -12.85 3.25
N ALA A 70 -5.94 -14.16 2.97
CA ALA A 70 -5.10 -14.74 1.93
C ALA A 70 -5.37 -14.15 0.53
N ASP A 71 -6.62 -13.81 0.21
CA ASP A 71 -6.98 -13.19 -1.08
C ASP A 71 -6.40 -11.78 -1.22
N THR A 72 -6.53 -10.96 -0.17
CA THR A 72 -5.95 -9.61 -0.12
C THR A 72 -4.43 -9.66 -0.27
N LEU A 73 -3.77 -10.57 0.46
CA LEU A 73 -2.32 -10.78 0.35
C LEU A 73 -1.92 -11.21 -1.08
N ALA A 74 -2.64 -12.16 -1.67
CA ALA A 74 -2.37 -12.61 -3.04
C ALA A 74 -2.52 -11.47 -4.05
N ARG A 75 -3.56 -10.62 -3.91
CA ARG A 75 -3.77 -9.43 -4.75
C ARG A 75 -2.68 -8.39 -4.57
N ALA A 76 -2.24 -8.14 -3.33
CA ALA A 76 -1.14 -7.22 -3.02
C ALA A 76 0.19 -7.66 -3.68
N LEU A 77 0.42 -8.97 -3.75
CA LEU A 77 1.64 -9.57 -4.30
C LEU A 77 1.55 -9.89 -5.81
N ALA A 78 0.40 -9.71 -6.44
CA ALA A 78 0.14 -10.15 -7.82
C ALA A 78 1.12 -9.56 -8.86
N GLN A 79 1.68 -8.37 -8.59
CA GLN A 79 2.64 -7.69 -9.45
C GLN A 79 4.11 -8.01 -9.12
N SER A 80 4.36 -9.00 -8.25
CA SER A 80 5.71 -9.45 -7.85
C SER A 80 6.61 -8.29 -7.36
N PRO A 81 6.27 -7.64 -6.23
CA PRO A 81 7.03 -6.49 -5.74
C PRO A 81 8.49 -6.84 -5.46
N THR A 82 9.38 -5.98 -5.95
CA THR A 82 10.82 -6.05 -5.69
C THR A 82 11.23 -5.21 -4.48
N ARG A 83 10.32 -4.34 -4.01
CA ARG A 83 10.48 -3.46 -2.86
C ARG A 83 9.13 -3.36 -2.14
N VAL A 84 9.17 -3.48 -0.81
CA VAL A 84 7.99 -3.41 0.05
C VAL A 84 8.24 -2.37 1.13
N PHE A 85 7.32 -1.43 1.28
CA PHE A 85 7.20 -0.57 2.44
C PHE A 85 6.03 -1.09 3.27
N HIS A 86 6.34 -1.81 4.36
CA HIS A 86 5.32 -2.36 5.24
C HIS A 86 4.98 -1.36 6.35
N LEU A 87 3.90 -0.59 6.16
CA LEU A 87 3.46 0.45 7.11
C LEU A 87 2.07 0.15 7.71
N ALA A 88 1.46 -0.98 7.32
CA ALA A 88 0.26 -1.48 7.98
C ALA A 88 0.60 -1.82 9.44
N GLY A 89 -0.22 -1.33 10.36
CA GLY A 89 -0.03 -1.55 11.78
C GLY A 89 -1.06 -0.80 12.62
N ILE A 90 -1.32 -1.29 13.81
CA ILE A 90 -2.11 -0.59 14.83
C ILE A 90 -1.21 0.05 15.88
N THR A 91 -1.68 1.17 16.44
CA THR A 91 -0.92 1.94 17.44
C THR A 91 -0.81 1.22 18.79
N SER A 92 0.23 1.54 19.56
CA SER A 92 0.55 0.91 20.86
C SER A 92 -0.64 0.88 21.82
N ARG A 93 -1.42 1.96 21.92
CA ARG A 93 -2.60 1.98 22.81
C ARG A 93 -3.61 0.89 22.43
N LEU A 94 -3.94 0.77 21.15
CA LEU A 94 -4.90 -0.25 20.70
C LEU A 94 -4.33 -1.67 20.84
N ALA A 95 -3.03 -1.85 20.60
CA ALA A 95 -2.36 -3.14 20.80
C ALA A 95 -2.21 -3.52 22.28
N GLU A 96 -2.09 -2.55 23.19
CA GLU A 96 -2.07 -2.77 24.64
C GLU A 96 -3.46 -3.11 25.17
N ASP A 97 -4.50 -2.43 24.66
CA ASP A 97 -5.90 -2.68 25.00
C ASP A 97 -6.39 -4.04 24.42
N ASP A 98 -5.87 -4.45 23.26
CA ASP A 98 -6.14 -5.74 22.60
C ASP A 98 -4.85 -6.37 22.05
N PHE A 99 -4.18 -7.13 22.90
CA PHE A 99 -2.92 -7.81 22.57
C PHE A 99 -3.05 -8.80 21.41
N ALA A 100 -4.19 -9.52 21.33
CA ALA A 100 -4.41 -10.51 20.28
C ALA A 100 -4.54 -9.84 18.92
N LEU A 101 -5.27 -8.73 18.85
CA LEU A 101 -5.35 -7.90 17.65
C LEU A 101 -3.98 -7.30 17.29
N GLY A 102 -3.22 -6.83 18.29
CA GLY A 102 -1.86 -6.33 18.11
C GLY A 102 -0.93 -7.34 17.46
N LEU A 103 -0.91 -8.59 17.95
CA LEU A 103 -0.10 -9.66 17.37
C LEU A 103 -0.56 -10.00 15.94
N ALA A 104 -1.87 -10.15 15.75
CA ALA A 104 -2.44 -10.52 14.46
C ALA A 104 -2.16 -9.49 13.35
N VAL A 105 -2.13 -8.20 13.68
CA VAL A 105 -1.89 -7.13 12.69
C VAL A 105 -0.41 -6.80 12.55
N ASN A 106 0.32 -6.61 13.65
CA ASN A 106 1.68 -6.08 13.61
C ASN A 106 2.77 -7.15 13.44
N VAL A 107 2.41 -8.45 13.54
CA VAL A 107 3.36 -9.57 13.44
C VAL A 107 2.88 -10.62 12.45
N ASP A 108 1.68 -11.19 12.65
CA ASP A 108 1.23 -12.33 11.84
C ASP A 108 0.94 -11.95 10.38
N ALA A 109 0.57 -10.70 10.12
CA ALA A 109 0.23 -10.17 8.80
C ALA A 109 1.39 -9.45 8.08
N SER A 110 2.61 -9.52 8.63
CA SER A 110 3.79 -8.78 8.16
C SER A 110 4.65 -9.53 7.14
#